data_AF-A0A3S0DS87-F1
#
_entry.id   AF-A0A3S0DS87-F1
#
_cell.length_a   1.000
_cell.length_b   1.000
_cell.length_c   1.000
_cell.angle_alpha   90.00
_cell.angle_beta   90.00
_cell.angle_gamma   90.00
#
_symmetry.space_group_name_H-M   'P 1'
#
loop_
_entity.id
_entity.type
_entity.pdbx_description
1 polymer ?
#
loop_
_entity_poly.entity_id
_entity_poly.type
_entity_poly.pdbx_seq_one_letter_code
_entity_poly.pdbx_strand_id
1 'polypeptide(L)'
;MKLSKPQQTLLIIIAGMMLCWFVFKWKGFLFIAAGLLLISFVSPYLTQKIHWLWMKLGEGLGYINSRIILTIVFFLILTPIAFVIKLMGKLTMKIKDKGYKTLFEEKNHQYTKADLENMW
;
A
#
# COMPACT_ATOMS: atom_id res chain seq x y z
N MET A 1 0.37 36.12 -8.32
CA MET A 1 1.61 35.77 -7.58
C MET A 1 1.42 34.37 -7.00
N LYS A 2 2.07 33.33 -7.53
CA LYS A 2 1.91 31.95 -7.03
C LYS A 2 2.76 31.80 -5.75
N LEU A 3 2.14 31.44 -4.63
CA LEU A 3 2.85 31.11 -3.39
C LEU A 3 3.76 29.90 -3.63
N SER A 4 4.94 29.89 -3.02
CA SER A 4 5.86 28.76 -3.12
C SER A 4 5.30 27.53 -2.38
N LYS A 5 5.58 26.31 -2.87
CA LYS A 5 5.07 25.04 -2.27
C LYS A 5 5.32 24.94 -0.74
N PRO A 6 6.48 25.37 -0.20
CA PRO A 6 6.72 25.36 1.24
C PRO A 6 5.78 26.30 2.02
N GLN A 7 5.51 27.50 1.48
CA GLN A 7 4.61 28.47 2.12
C GLN A 7 3.16 27.98 2.16
N GLN A 8 2.70 27.32 1.08
CA GLN A 8 1.37 26.72 1.04
C GLN A 8 1.20 25.62 2.10
N THR A 9 2.21 24.78 2.27
CA THR A 9 2.17 23.71 3.28
C THR A 9 2.13 24.28 4.69
N LEU A 10 2.91 25.33 4.98
CA LEU A 10 2.88 25.97 6.29
C LEU A 10 1.51 26.64 6.56
N LEU A 11 0.92 27.30 5.56
CA LEU A 11 -0.44 27.86 5.66
C LEU A 11 -1.48 26.78 5.97
N ILE A 12 -1.38 25.60 5.33
CA ILE A 12 -2.28 24.46 5.61
C ILE A 12 -2.09 23.96 7.04
N ILE A 13 -0.85 23.85 7.53
CA ILE A 13 -0.56 23.46 8.92
C ILE A 13 -1.16 24.48 9.91
N ILE A 14 -0.97 25.78 9.65
CA ILE A 14 -1.51 26.86 10.48
C ILE A 14 -3.04 26.84 10.48
N ALA A 15 -3.67 26.67 9.31
CA ALA A 15 -5.12 26.58 9.19
C ALA A 15 -5.67 25.35 9.94
N GLY A 16 -4.99 24.20 9.84
CA GLY A 16 -5.31 23.00 10.61
C GLY A 16 -5.21 23.22 12.12
N MET A 17 -4.15 23.90 12.58
CA MET A 17 -3.98 24.25 14.00
C MET A 17 -5.06 25.22 14.50
N MET A 18 -5.47 26.20 13.67
CA MET A 18 -6.58 27.10 14.00
C MET A 18 -7.91 26.34 14.09
N LEU A 19 -8.14 25.37 13.21
CA LEU A 19 -9.34 24.54 13.24
C LEU A 19 -9.35 23.61 14.48
N CYS A 20 -8.20 23.05 14.84
CA CYS A 20 -8.02 22.29 16.09
C CYS A 20 -8.27 23.15 17.35
N TRP A 21 -7.89 24.43 17.34
CA TRP A 21 -8.21 25.35 18.43
C TRP A 21 -9.73 25.50 18.60
N PHE A 22 -10.50 25.55 17.51
CA PHE A 22 -11.95 25.67 17.57
C PHE A 22 -12.62 24.46 18.25
N VAL A 23 -12.05 23.26 18.07
CA VAL A 23 -12.56 22.01 18.66
C VAL A 23 -12.13 21.82 20.12
N PHE A 24 -10.85 22.04 20.43
CA PHE A 24 -10.29 21.76 21.77
C PHE A 24 -10.32 22.95 22.74
N LYS A 25 -10.58 24.18 22.26
CA LYS A 25 -10.61 25.46 23.02
C LYS A 25 -9.36 25.74 23.86
N TRP A 26 -8.25 25.07 23.60
CA TRP A 26 -7.03 25.20 24.40
C TRP A 26 -6.13 26.30 23.83
N LYS A 27 -5.87 27.35 24.65
CA LYS A 27 -5.16 28.57 24.22
C LYS A 27 -3.72 28.33 23.74
N GLY A 28 -3.09 27.22 24.11
CA GLY A 28 -1.73 26.88 23.70
C GLY A 28 -1.55 26.76 22.18
N PHE A 29 -2.55 26.21 21.47
CA PHE A 29 -2.47 26.04 20.01
C PHE A 29 -2.43 27.38 19.25
N LEU A 30 -3.07 28.42 19.79
CA LEU A 30 -3.09 29.75 19.19
C LEU A 30 -1.71 30.41 19.21
N PHE A 31 -0.97 30.30 20.34
CA PHE A 31 0.38 30.84 20.44
C PHE A 31 1.35 30.15 19.49
N ILE A 32 1.24 28.83 19.35
CA ILE A 32 2.09 28.05 18.45
C ILE A 32 1.77 28.40 16.98
N ALA A 33 0.48 28.53 16.63
CA ALA A 33 0.07 28.92 15.28
C ALA A 33 0.54 30.34 14.92
N ALA A 34 0.44 31.30 15.86
CA ALA A 34 0.94 32.66 15.67
C ALA A 34 2.47 32.70 15.51
N GLY A 35 3.19 31.88 16.28
CA GLY A 35 4.64 31.70 16.14
C GLY A 35 5.03 31.15 14.77
N LEU A 36 4.36 30.08 14.30
CA LEU A 36 4.60 29.53 12.97
C LEU A 36 4.28 30.52 11.84
N LEU A 37 3.23 31.33 12.00
CA LEU A 37 2.88 32.38 11.03
C LEU A 37 4.00 33.42 10.91
N LEU A 38 4.51 33.92 12.05
CA LEU A 38 5.65 34.85 12.07
C LEU A 38 6.89 34.24 11.43
N ILE A 39 7.22 32.99 11.77
CA ILE A 39 8.36 32.26 11.20
C ILE A 39 8.21 32.11 9.67
N SER A 40 6.98 31.86 9.20
CA SER A 40 6.69 31.74 7.76
C SER A 40 7.00 33.00 6.97
N PHE A 41 6.84 34.18 7.58
CA PHE A 41 7.10 35.47 6.94
C PHE A 41 8.57 35.88 7.06
N VAL A 42 9.21 35.58 8.21
CA VAL A 42 10.56 36.06 8.51
C VAL A 42 11.65 35.20 7.87
N SER A 43 11.47 33.87 7.78
CA SER A 43 12.54 32.99 7.30
C SER A 43 12.06 31.91 6.31
N PRO A 44 12.41 32.03 5.01
CA PRO A 44 12.13 30.99 4.03
C PRO A 44 12.92 29.70 4.30
N TYR A 45 14.07 29.80 4.98
CA TYR A 45 14.91 28.63 5.32
C TYR A 45 14.22 27.72 6.35
N LEU A 46 13.67 28.29 7.43
CA LEU A 46 12.93 27.53 8.43
C LEU A 46 11.65 26.92 7.85
N THR A 47 10.96 27.67 7.00
CA THR A 47 9.78 27.21 6.25
C THR A 47 10.09 25.95 5.44
N GLN A 48 11.25 25.93 4.76
CA GLN A 48 11.68 24.75 3.99
C GLN A 48 12.00 23.55 4.87
N LYS A 49 12.65 23.75 6.03
CA LYS A 49 12.94 22.64 6.96
C LYS A 49 11.66 22.01 7.53
N ILE A 50 10.69 22.83 7.91
CA ILE A 50 9.40 22.35 8.43
C ILE A 50 8.65 21.60 7.33
N HIS A 51 8.62 22.14 6.12
CA HIS A 51 8.03 21.45 4.96
C HIS A 51 8.71 20.10 4.70
N TRP A 52 10.04 20.04 4.73
CA TRP A 52 10.78 18.80 4.53
C TRP A 52 10.44 17.75 5.61
N LEU A 53 10.38 18.16 6.89
CA LEU A 53 9.99 17.28 7.99
C LEU A 53 8.56 16.76 7.81
N TRP A 54 7.63 17.66 7.44
CA TRP A 54 6.24 17.31 7.16
C TRP A 54 6.11 16.29 6.02
N MET A 55 6.84 16.52 4.92
CA MET A 55 6.87 15.59 3.79
C MET A 55 7.47 14.24 4.19
N LYS A 56 8.52 14.22 5.01
CA LYS A 56 9.10 12.98 5.54
C LYS A 56 8.11 12.18 6.39
N LEU A 57 7.33 12.85 7.22
CA LEU A 57 6.23 12.20 7.96
C LEU A 57 5.16 11.65 7.01
N GLY A 58 4.79 12.40 5.97
CA GLY A 58 3.86 11.97 4.94
C GLY A 58 4.34 10.73 4.18
N GLU A 59 5.62 10.67 3.82
CA GLU A 59 6.25 9.48 3.20
C GLU A 59 6.19 8.26 4.12
N GLY A 60 6.50 8.43 5.40
CA GLY A 60 6.41 7.36 6.40
C GLY A 60 4.99 6.83 6.58
N LEU A 61 4.00 7.72 6.68
CA LEU A 61 2.59 7.35 6.75
C LEU A 61 2.12 6.69 5.45
N GLY A 62 2.56 7.17 4.30
CA GLY A 62 2.25 6.58 3.00
C GLY A 62 2.78 5.15 2.86
N TYR A 63 4.00 4.89 3.34
CA TYR A 63 4.59 3.55 3.36
C TYR A 63 3.78 2.57 4.22
N ILE A 64 3.35 3.00 5.40
CA ILE A 64 2.50 2.20 6.29
C ILE A 64 1.13 1.97 5.64
N ASN A 65 0.50 3.03 5.12
CA ASN A 65 -0.82 2.96 4.52
C ASN A 65 -0.86 2.04 3.29
N SER A 66 0.15 2.11 2.42
CA SER A 66 0.27 1.21 1.27
C SER A 66 0.29 -0.27 1.70
N ARG A 67 1.03 -0.57 2.76
CA ARG A 67 1.11 -1.91 3.36
C ARG A 67 -0.23 -2.35 3.96
N ILE A 68 -0.91 -1.45 4.67
CA ILE A 68 -2.22 -1.69 5.28
C ILE A 68 -3.25 -1.98 4.19
N ILE A 69 -3.35 -1.12 3.17
CA ILE A 69 -4.29 -1.28 2.06
C ILE A 69 -4.04 -2.62 1.36
N LEU A 70 -2.78 -2.94 1.04
CA LEU A 70 -2.44 -4.21 0.41
C LEU A 70 -2.84 -5.42 1.26
N THR A 71 -2.56 -5.36 2.57
CA THR A 71 -2.93 -6.43 3.52
C THR A 71 -4.44 -6.60 3.60
N ILE A 72 -5.18 -5.49 3.70
CA ILE A 72 -6.64 -5.50 3.73
C ILE A 72 -7.21 -6.08 2.45
N VAL A 73 -6.73 -5.63 1.28
CA VAL A 73 -7.18 -6.15 -0.02
C VAL A 73 -6.87 -7.64 -0.15
N PHE A 74 -5.67 -8.06 0.26
CA PHE A 74 -5.30 -9.48 0.24
C PHE A 74 -6.22 -10.33 1.12
N PHE A 75 -6.50 -9.87 2.34
CA PHE A 75 -7.27 -10.65 3.31
C PHE A 75 -8.78 -10.59 3.07
N LEU A 76 -9.33 -9.45 2.66
CA LEU A 76 -10.77 -9.28 2.41
C LEU A 76 -11.23 -9.68 1.02
N ILE A 77 -10.34 -9.63 0.02
CA ILE A 77 -10.71 -9.92 -1.38
C ILE A 77 -10.04 -11.21 -1.83
N LEU A 78 -8.70 -11.23 -1.85
CA LEU A 78 -7.96 -12.33 -2.47
C LEU A 78 -8.11 -13.67 -1.72
N THR A 79 -8.03 -13.61 -0.39
CA THR A 79 -8.12 -14.78 0.50
C THR A 79 -9.50 -15.48 0.42
N PRO A 80 -10.64 -14.78 0.54
CA PRO A 80 -11.93 -15.44 0.42
C PRO A 80 -12.17 -15.96 -1.00
N ILE A 81 -11.70 -15.28 -2.04
CA ILE A 81 -11.78 -15.79 -3.42
C ILE A 81 -11.03 -17.12 -3.54
N ALA A 82 -9.80 -17.20 -3.03
CA ALA A 82 -9.02 -18.43 -3.04
C ALA A 82 -9.69 -19.55 -2.23
N PHE A 83 -10.31 -19.21 -1.09
CA PHE A 83 -11.06 -20.16 -0.28
C PHE A 83 -12.30 -20.71 -1.00
N VAL A 84 -13.06 -19.84 -1.67
CA VAL A 84 -14.22 -20.23 -2.49
C VAL A 84 -13.77 -21.16 -3.63
N ILE A 85 -12.70 -20.82 -4.35
CA ILE A 85 -12.14 -21.67 -5.42
C ILE A 85 -11.71 -23.05 -4.86
N LYS A 86 -11.11 -23.07 -3.66
CA LYS A 86 -10.71 -24.29 -2.97
C LYS A 86 -11.92 -25.15 -2.60
N LEU A 87 -13.00 -24.54 -2.08
CA LEU A 87 -14.27 -25.22 -1.77
C LEU A 87 -14.96 -25.77 -3.03
N MET A 88 -14.88 -25.04 -4.15
CA MET A 88 -15.43 -25.48 -5.44
C MET A 88 -14.65 -26.63 -6.09
N GLY A 89 -13.56 -27.11 -5.47
CA GLY A 89 -12.78 -28.26 -5.97
C GLY A 89 -12.03 -28.00 -7.28
N LYS A 90 -12.00 -26.76 -7.79
CA LYS A 90 -11.28 -26.43 -9.04
C LYS A 90 -9.76 -26.51 -8.91
N LEU A 91 -9.24 -26.46 -7.69
CA LEU A 91 -7.82 -26.65 -7.38
C LEU A 91 -7.49 -28.11 -7.00
N THR A 92 -8.38 -29.07 -7.27
CA THR A 92 -8.02 -30.48 -7.19
C THR A 92 -7.01 -30.78 -8.30
N MET A 93 -5.72 -30.57 -7.99
CA MET A 93 -4.66 -31.34 -8.62
C MET A 93 -5.09 -32.80 -8.53
N LYS A 94 -5.02 -33.55 -9.63
CA LYS A 94 -5.37 -34.97 -9.73
C LYS A 94 -4.45 -35.89 -8.88
N ILE A 95 -3.91 -35.39 -7.77
CA ILE A 95 -3.17 -36.11 -6.76
C ILE A 95 -4.17 -36.44 -5.65
N LYS A 96 -5.27 -37.11 -6.02
CA LYS A 96 -6.12 -37.77 -5.02
C LYS A 96 -5.34 -39.00 -4.63
N ASP A 97 -4.73 -38.93 -3.47
CA ASP A 97 -3.96 -39.95 -2.77
C ASP A 97 -4.57 -41.36 -2.96
N LYS A 98 -4.11 -42.10 -3.97
CA LYS A 98 -4.48 -43.51 -4.15
C LYS A 98 -3.32 -44.47 -3.87
N GLY A 99 -2.35 -44.05 -3.04
CA GLY A 99 -1.22 -44.92 -2.68
C GLY A 99 -0.30 -45.25 -3.86
N TYR A 100 -0.21 -44.36 -4.85
CA TYR A 100 0.68 -44.55 -5.99
C TYR A 100 2.13 -44.28 -5.59
N LYS A 101 3.01 -45.25 -5.83
CA LYS A 101 4.45 -45.18 -5.54
C LYS A 101 5.20 -44.20 -6.46
N THR A 102 4.58 -43.76 -7.56
CA THR A 102 5.14 -42.89 -8.58
C THR A 102 4.04 -42.05 -9.23
N LEU A 103 4.37 -40.84 -9.70
CA LEU A 103 3.47 -39.98 -10.48
C LEU A 103 3.51 -40.29 -12.00
N PHE A 104 4.33 -41.25 -12.42
CA PHE A 104 4.39 -41.67 -13.81
C PHE A 104 3.17 -42.53 -14.15
N GLU A 105 2.46 -42.17 -15.21
CA GLU A 105 1.46 -43.04 -15.83
C GLU A 105 2.17 -43.98 -16.83
N GLU A 106 2.02 -45.30 -16.67
CA GLU A 106 2.50 -46.27 -17.65
C GLU A 106 1.71 -46.11 -18.97
N LYS A 107 2.35 -45.44 -19.93
CA LYS A 107 1.84 -45.34 -21.30
C LYS A 107 2.18 -46.64 -22.05
N ASN A 108 1.24 -47.57 -22.11
CA ASN A 108 1.30 -48.71 -23.05
C ASN A 108 0.95 -48.24 -24.48
N HIS A 109 1.72 -47.29 -25.01
CA HIS A 109 1.56 -46.83 -26.39
C HIS A 109 2.38 -47.72 -27.32
N GLN A 110 1.72 -48.36 -28.30
CA GLN A 110 2.45 -49.04 -29.37
C GLN A 110 2.92 -47.98 -30.37
N TYR A 111 4.22 -47.70 -30.33
CA TYR A 111 4.86 -46.74 -31.22
C TYR A 111 4.63 -47.12 -32.69
N THR A 112 4.04 -46.19 -33.44
CA THR A 112 3.84 -46.35 -34.89
C THR A 112 4.82 -45.48 -35.66
N LYS A 113 5.04 -45.78 -36.95
CA LYS A 113 5.96 -45.02 -37.80
C LYS A 113 5.68 -43.50 -37.82
N ALA A 114 4.42 -43.11 -37.70
CA ALA A 114 4.00 -41.71 -37.68
C ALA A 114 4.49 -40.96 -36.43
N ASP A 115 4.67 -41.65 -35.29
CA ASP A 115 5.17 -41.04 -34.05
C ASP A 115 6.67 -40.71 -34.12
N LEU A 116 7.40 -41.34 -35.06
CA LEU A 116 8.84 -41.15 -35.27
C LEU A 116 9.14 -40.01 -36.26
N GLU A 117 8.13 -39.49 -36.96
CA GLU A 117 8.33 -38.40 -37.94
C GLU A 117 8.51 -37.03 -37.26
N ASN A 118 8.03 -36.86 -36.03
CA ASN A 118 8.23 -35.64 -35.24
C ASN A 118 8.66 -35.98 -33.81
N MET A 119 9.97 -36.15 -33.63
CA MET A 119 10.60 -36.56 -32.35
C MET A 119 10.92 -35.41 -31.39
N TRP A 120 10.52 -34.17 -31.70
CA TRP A 120 10.90 -32.96 -30.96
C TRP A 120 9.69 -32.16 -30.47
#